data_AF-A0A838P222-F1
#
_entry.id   AF-A0A838P222-F1
#
_cell.length_a   1.000
_cell.length_b   1.000
_cell.length_c   1.000
_cell.angle_alpha   90.00
_cell.angle_beta   90.00
_cell.angle_gamma   90.00
#
_symmetry.space_group_name_H-M   'P 1'
#
loop_
_entity.id
_entity.type
_entity.pdbx_description
1 polymer ?
#
loop_
_entity_poly.entity_id
_entity_poly.type
_entity_poly.pdbx_seq_one_letter_code
_entity_poly.pdbx_strand_id
1 'polypeptide(L)'
;MPTPVPTSVTIVGADGVSQTLALPTTRAEINAIRARRSELSDQLTSAVGRRRRLAEELRKETDAPSRVGLEGRLKVIDERIVQLETDIASTGRQVSSAPAGLLETTESPPMPGDIPDNVAALTGAFTFFVLFPIALAFARNLWKRGSAVRHEALSQEASQRLERLEQGVEAIAIEIERVSEGQRFVTRLLSEGQPGIPLVHRKAQPIGSGVDESA
;
A
#
# COMPACT_ATOMS: atom_id res chain seq x y z
N MET A 1 -62.95 -17.24 -9.30
CA MET A 1 -62.71 -15.94 -9.97
C MET A 1 -61.34 -15.45 -9.49
N PRO A 2 -60.31 -15.36 -10.35
CA PRO A 2 -59.08 -14.67 -9.96
C PRO A 2 -59.40 -13.19 -9.73
N THR A 3 -58.97 -12.65 -8.59
CA THR A 3 -59.15 -11.23 -8.25
C THR A 3 -58.33 -10.37 -9.22
N PRO A 4 -58.88 -9.27 -9.76
CA PRO A 4 -58.12 -8.36 -10.60
C PRO A 4 -57.00 -7.73 -9.77
N VAL A 5 -55.75 -7.85 -10.24
CA VAL A 5 -54.61 -7.17 -9.64
C VAL A 5 -54.79 -5.66 -9.83
N PRO A 6 -54.60 -4.84 -8.77
CA PRO A 6 -54.75 -3.39 -8.89
C PRO A 6 -53.67 -2.82 -9.81
N THR A 7 -54.07 -2.16 -10.88
CA THR A 7 -53.19 -1.57 -11.91
C THR A 7 -52.69 -0.16 -11.54
N SER A 8 -53.21 0.43 -10.47
CA SER A 8 -52.83 1.77 -10.02
C SER A 8 -53.10 1.96 -8.52
N VAL A 9 -52.24 2.71 -7.83
CA VAL A 9 -52.44 3.16 -6.45
C VAL A 9 -52.36 4.67 -6.43
N THR A 10 -53.36 5.28 -5.81
CA THR A 10 -53.37 6.71 -5.52
C THR A 10 -52.63 6.93 -4.20
N ILE A 11 -51.49 7.61 -4.25
CA ILE A 11 -50.73 7.99 -3.06
C ILE A 11 -50.86 9.51 -2.90
N VAL A 12 -51.17 9.95 -1.69
CA VAL A 12 -51.12 11.39 -1.35
C VAL A 12 -49.64 11.74 -1.17
N GLY A 13 -49.12 12.61 -2.04
CA GLY A 13 -47.75 13.10 -1.97
C GLY A 13 -47.52 13.96 -0.72
N ALA A 14 -46.25 14.20 -0.38
CA ALA A 14 -45.86 15.04 0.77
C ALA A 14 -46.34 16.51 0.66
N ASP A 15 -46.74 16.91 -0.55
CA ASP A 15 -47.36 18.17 -0.95
C ASP A 15 -48.89 18.17 -0.82
N GLY A 16 -49.51 17.08 -0.34
CA GLY A 16 -50.97 16.94 -0.21
C GLY A 16 -51.69 16.66 -1.53
N VAL A 17 -50.96 16.49 -2.64
CA VAL A 17 -51.53 16.20 -3.96
C VAL A 17 -51.65 14.70 -4.16
N SER A 18 -52.84 14.23 -4.50
CA SER A 18 -53.09 12.82 -4.87
C SER A 18 -52.46 12.51 -6.22
N GLN A 19 -51.39 11.71 -6.23
CA GLN A 19 -50.77 11.19 -7.44
C GLN A 19 -51.25 9.77 -7.67
N THR A 20 -51.78 9.48 -8.87
CA THR A 20 -52.11 8.11 -9.29
C THR A 20 -50.86 7.50 -9.91
N LEU A 21 -50.27 6.52 -9.25
CA LEU A 21 -49.10 5.81 -9.75
C LEU A 21 -49.53 4.49 -10.36
N ALA A 22 -49.13 4.24 -11.61
CA ALA A 22 -49.27 2.93 -12.24
C ALA A 22 -48.36 1.94 -11.51
N LEU A 23 -48.92 0.80 -11.09
CA LEU A 23 -48.13 -0.22 -10.43
C LEU A 23 -47.41 -1.04 -11.49
N PRO A 24 -46.10 -1.32 -11.33
CA PRO A 24 -45.42 -2.23 -12.23
C PRO A 24 -46.06 -3.61 -12.09
N THR A 25 -46.54 -4.14 -13.21
CA THR A 25 -47.20 -5.45 -13.30
C THR A 25 -46.25 -6.52 -13.82
N THR A 26 -45.14 -6.11 -14.44
CA THR A 26 -44.12 -7.02 -14.98
C THR A 26 -42.74 -6.78 -14.37
N ARG A 27 -41.88 -7.81 -14.39
CA ARG A 27 -40.48 -7.70 -13.94
C ARG A 27 -39.65 -6.77 -14.84
N ALA A 28 -39.95 -6.76 -16.14
CA ALA A 28 -39.31 -5.86 -17.10
C ALA A 28 -39.57 -4.38 -16.75
N GLU A 29 -40.78 -4.05 -16.30
CA GLU A 29 -41.12 -2.70 -15.82
C GLU A 29 -40.32 -2.33 -14.57
N ILE A 30 -40.17 -3.23 -13.58
CA ILE A 30 -39.37 -2.96 -12.38
C ILE A 30 -37.90 -2.68 -12.75
N ASN A 31 -37.33 -3.47 -13.65
CA ASN A 31 -35.97 -3.26 -14.15
C ASN A 31 -35.82 -1.94 -14.90
N ALA A 32 -36.81 -1.57 -15.73
CA ALA A 32 -36.83 -0.29 -16.42
C ALA A 32 -36.94 0.89 -15.45
N ILE A 33 -37.77 0.80 -14.41
CA ILE A 33 -37.89 1.83 -13.37
C ILE A 33 -36.58 1.95 -12.59
N ARG A 34 -35.92 0.83 -12.25
CA ARG A 34 -34.62 0.83 -11.56
C ARG A 34 -33.53 1.47 -12.42
N ALA A 35 -33.48 1.13 -13.71
CA ALA A 35 -32.54 1.74 -14.66
C ALA A 35 -32.77 3.25 -14.78
N ARG A 36 -34.03 3.69 -14.90
CA ARG A 36 -34.40 5.11 -14.91
C ARG A 36 -33.99 5.82 -13.62
N ARG A 37 -34.14 5.19 -12.46
CA ARG A 37 -33.71 5.76 -11.18
C ARG A 37 -32.20 5.96 -11.11
N SER A 38 -31.42 5.01 -11.63
CA SER A 38 -29.96 5.14 -11.73
C SER A 38 -29.60 6.36 -12.58
N GLU A 39 -30.19 6.48 -13.76
CA GLU A 39 -29.98 7.60 -14.67
C GLU A 39 -30.35 8.95 -14.02
N LEU A 40 -31.49 9.04 -13.34
CA LEU A 40 -31.88 10.27 -12.60
C LEU A 40 -30.87 10.62 -11.49
N SER A 41 -30.32 9.61 -10.80
CA SER A 41 -29.31 9.82 -9.74
C SER A 41 -28.00 10.34 -10.33
N ASP A 42 -27.59 9.83 -11.49
CA ASP A 42 -26.41 10.28 -12.21
C ASP A 42 -26.60 11.73 -12.69
N GLN A 43 -27.79 12.06 -13.21
CA GLN A 43 -28.14 13.43 -13.61
C GLN A 43 -28.16 14.40 -12.44
N LEU A 44 -28.67 13.97 -11.27
CA LEU A 44 -28.66 14.77 -10.04
C LEU A 44 -27.23 15.06 -9.60
N THR A 45 -26.37 14.05 -9.57
CA THR A 45 -24.95 14.20 -9.23
C THR A 45 -24.26 15.18 -10.17
N SER A 46 -24.53 15.08 -11.48
CA SER A 46 -24.01 15.99 -12.50
C SER A 46 -24.51 17.44 -12.31
N ALA A 47 -25.79 17.62 -11.98
CA ALA A 47 -26.39 18.93 -11.73
C ALA A 47 -25.81 19.59 -10.47
N VAL A 48 -25.70 18.86 -9.37
CA VAL A 48 -25.07 19.33 -8.12
C VAL A 48 -23.61 19.71 -8.35
N GLY A 49 -22.87 18.93 -9.15
CA GLY A 49 -21.51 19.26 -9.55
C GLY A 49 -21.41 20.57 -10.34
N ARG A 50 -22.29 20.79 -11.33
CA ARG A 50 -22.37 22.06 -12.08
C ARG A 50 -22.72 23.24 -11.17
N ARG A 51 -23.68 23.08 -10.27
CA ARG A 51 -24.09 24.09 -9.30
C ARG A 51 -22.94 24.54 -8.41
N ARG A 52 -22.13 23.61 -7.89
CA ARG A 52 -20.94 23.94 -7.09
C ARG A 52 -19.94 24.78 -7.88
N ARG A 53 -19.66 24.41 -9.14
CA ARG A 53 -18.77 25.18 -10.02
C ARG A 53 -19.31 26.59 -10.29
N LEU A 54 -20.60 26.73 -10.62
CA LEU A 54 -21.23 28.04 -10.82
C LEU A 54 -21.17 28.91 -9.56
N ALA A 55 -21.38 28.33 -8.38
CA ALA A 55 -21.27 29.06 -7.12
C ALA A 55 -19.83 29.50 -6.82
N GLU A 56 -18.82 28.70 -7.17
CA GLU A 56 -17.41 29.08 -7.05
C GLU A 56 -17.03 30.17 -8.05
N GLU A 57 -17.49 30.08 -9.29
CA GLU A 57 -17.31 31.12 -10.32
C GLU A 57 -17.95 32.43 -9.88
N LEU A 58 -19.18 32.39 -9.36
CA LEU A 58 -19.90 33.57 -8.87
C LEU A 58 -19.18 34.26 -7.70
N ARG A 59 -18.48 33.50 -6.84
CA ARG A 59 -17.65 34.06 -5.75
C ARG A 59 -16.38 34.73 -6.26
N LYS A 60 -15.82 34.25 -7.37
CA LYS A 60 -14.60 34.78 -7.99
C LYS A 60 -14.89 35.97 -8.91
N GLU A 61 -16.09 36.01 -9.48
CA GLU A 61 -16.50 37.05 -10.41
C GLU A 61 -16.71 38.38 -9.68
N THR A 62 -16.10 39.44 -10.19
CA THR A 62 -16.17 40.79 -9.62
C THR A 62 -17.02 41.74 -10.48
N ASP A 63 -17.20 41.42 -11.76
CA ASP A 63 -18.00 42.23 -12.68
C ASP A 63 -19.51 42.06 -12.44
N ALA A 64 -20.22 43.16 -12.13
CA ALA A 64 -21.62 43.11 -11.71
C ALA A 64 -22.57 42.51 -12.77
N PRO A 65 -22.51 42.89 -14.06
CA PRO A 65 -23.30 42.24 -15.11
C PRO A 65 -23.03 40.73 -15.22
N SER A 66 -21.77 40.32 -15.17
CA SER A 66 -21.38 38.90 -15.26
C SER A 66 -21.90 38.09 -14.07
N ARG A 67 -21.89 38.68 -12.86
CA ARG A 67 -22.49 38.07 -11.66
C ARG A 67 -24.00 37.82 -11.80
N VAL A 68 -24.76 38.79 -12.30
CA VAL A 68 -26.22 38.65 -12.52
C VAL A 68 -26.50 37.48 -13.48
N GLY A 69 -25.69 37.34 -14.54
CA GLY A 69 -25.80 36.22 -15.47
C GLY A 69 -25.55 34.85 -14.81
N LEU A 70 -24.54 34.76 -13.94
CA LEU A 70 -24.23 33.55 -13.18
C LEU A 70 -25.31 33.22 -12.14
N GLU A 71 -25.87 34.22 -11.46
CA GLU A 71 -27.00 34.05 -10.53
C GLU A 71 -28.24 33.48 -11.24
N GLY A 72 -28.55 33.98 -12.44
CA GLY A 72 -29.64 33.43 -13.26
C GLY A 72 -29.43 31.96 -13.61
N ARG A 73 -28.21 31.58 -14.02
CA ARG A 73 -27.85 30.17 -14.29
C ARG A 73 -27.92 29.30 -13.03
N LEU A 74 -27.53 29.86 -11.88
CA LEU A 74 -27.59 29.17 -10.59
C LEU A 74 -29.04 28.84 -10.21
N LYS A 75 -29.97 29.79 -10.40
CA LYS A 75 -31.39 29.56 -10.14
C LYS A 75 -31.97 28.44 -11.01
N VAL A 76 -31.66 28.44 -12.31
CA VAL A 76 -32.13 27.40 -13.24
C VAL A 76 -31.60 26.01 -12.86
N ILE A 77 -30.33 25.90 -12.42
CA ILE A 77 -29.79 24.60 -12.00
C ILE A 77 -30.35 24.14 -10.66
N ASP A 78 -30.66 25.06 -9.74
CA ASP A 78 -31.31 24.75 -8.46
C ASP A 78 -32.74 24.21 -8.70
N GLU A 79 -33.53 24.84 -9.57
CA GLU A 79 -34.86 24.34 -9.97
C GLU A 79 -34.78 22.92 -10.56
N ARG A 80 -33.78 22.67 -11.42
CA ARG A 80 -33.57 21.32 -11.99
C ARG A 80 -33.18 20.28 -10.93
N ILE A 81 -32.39 20.65 -9.93
CA ILE A 81 -32.01 19.74 -8.83
C ILE A 81 -33.26 19.31 -8.06
N VAL A 82 -34.13 20.26 -7.69
CA VAL A 82 -35.39 19.98 -6.99
C VAL A 82 -36.30 19.06 -7.81
N GLN A 83 -36.39 19.29 -9.12
CA GLN A 83 -37.17 18.44 -10.01
C GLN A 83 -36.62 17.00 -10.05
N LEU A 84 -35.30 16.85 -10.19
CA LEU A 84 -34.66 15.52 -10.21
C LEU A 84 -34.85 14.76 -8.89
N GLU A 85 -34.75 15.44 -7.75
CA GLU A 85 -35.01 14.84 -6.44
C GLU A 85 -36.46 14.37 -6.30
N THR A 86 -37.41 15.18 -6.81
CA THR A 86 -38.84 14.84 -6.83
C THR A 86 -39.12 13.61 -7.71
N ASP A 87 -38.49 13.53 -8.88
CA ASP A 87 -38.62 12.40 -9.80
C ASP A 87 -38.01 11.11 -9.22
N ILE A 88 -36.88 11.21 -8.52
CA ILE A 88 -36.30 10.07 -7.79
C ILE A 88 -37.23 9.60 -6.67
N ALA A 89 -37.83 10.52 -5.92
CA ALA A 89 -38.78 10.18 -4.86
C ALA A 89 -40.04 9.50 -5.42
N SER A 90 -40.58 9.99 -6.55
CA SER A 90 -41.77 9.39 -7.18
C SER A 90 -41.48 7.99 -7.73
N THR A 91 -40.35 7.80 -8.42
CA THR A 91 -39.93 6.47 -8.90
C THR A 91 -39.59 5.52 -7.76
N GLY A 92 -39.05 6.01 -6.65
CA GLY A 92 -38.84 5.23 -5.43
C GLY A 92 -40.15 4.66 -4.87
N ARG A 93 -41.21 5.48 -4.82
CA ARG A 93 -42.56 5.02 -4.41
C ARG A 93 -43.10 3.94 -5.34
N GLN A 94 -42.91 4.07 -6.66
CA GLN A 94 -43.37 3.07 -7.65
C GLN A 94 -42.73 1.70 -7.45
N VAL A 95 -41.42 1.66 -7.17
CA VAL A 95 -40.72 0.41 -6.87
C VAL A 95 -41.17 -0.16 -5.54
N SER A 96 -41.35 0.69 -4.53
CA SER A 96 -41.80 0.26 -3.20
C SER A 96 -43.24 -0.27 -3.20
N SER A 97 -44.10 0.21 -4.10
CA SER A 97 -45.48 -0.26 -4.26
C SER A 97 -45.60 -1.51 -5.14
N ALA A 98 -44.49 -2.05 -5.66
CA ALA A 98 -44.52 -3.24 -6.49
C ALA A 98 -44.91 -4.49 -5.66
N PRO A 99 -45.75 -5.40 -6.18
CA PRO A 99 -46.09 -6.65 -5.51
C PRO A 99 -44.85 -7.46 -5.13
N ALA A 100 -44.80 -8.01 -3.91
CA ALA A 100 -43.65 -8.75 -3.39
C ALA A 100 -43.20 -9.92 -4.31
N GLY A 101 -44.12 -10.59 -5.00
CA GLY A 101 -43.80 -11.68 -5.95
C GLY A 101 -43.06 -11.25 -7.23
N LEU A 102 -43.02 -9.94 -7.54
CA LEU A 102 -42.20 -9.39 -8.62
C LEU A 102 -40.83 -8.88 -8.14
N LEU A 103 -40.73 -8.57 -6.84
CA LEU A 103 -39.50 -8.14 -6.16
C LEU A 103 -38.63 -9.32 -5.69
N GLU A 104 -39.21 -10.52 -5.61
CA GLU A 104 -38.49 -11.76 -5.36
C GLU A 104 -37.47 -12.00 -6.48
N THR A 105 -36.23 -11.63 -6.19
CA THR A 105 -35.05 -12.05 -6.96
C THR A 105 -34.80 -13.49 -6.57
N THR A 106 -35.67 -14.40 -7.03
CA THR A 106 -35.33 -15.82 -7.03
C THR A 106 -34.35 -16.05 -8.17
N GLU A 107 -33.14 -15.52 -8.02
CA GLU A 107 -31.98 -16.34 -8.32
C GLU A 107 -32.04 -17.44 -7.25
N SER A 108 -32.87 -18.46 -7.47
CA SER A 108 -32.79 -19.68 -6.67
C SER A 108 -31.34 -20.11 -6.83
N PRO A 109 -30.54 -20.20 -5.75
CA PRO A 109 -29.26 -20.88 -5.87
C PRO A 109 -29.55 -22.23 -6.53
N PRO A 110 -28.81 -22.61 -7.59
CA PRO A 110 -29.08 -23.88 -8.26
C PRO A 110 -29.11 -24.94 -7.18
N MET A 111 -30.21 -25.69 -7.14
CA MET A 111 -30.28 -26.88 -6.31
C MET A 111 -29.01 -27.70 -6.63
N PRO A 112 -28.28 -28.22 -5.63
CA PRO A 112 -27.09 -29.02 -5.89
C PRO A 112 -27.45 -30.22 -6.79
N GLY A 113 -27.30 -30.07 -8.11
CA GLY A 113 -27.80 -31.02 -9.11
C GLY A 113 -28.22 -30.41 -10.45
N ASP A 114 -28.60 -29.12 -10.50
CA ASP A 114 -29.17 -28.50 -11.73
C ASP A 114 -28.16 -27.71 -12.58
N ILE A 115 -26.85 -27.84 -12.33
CA ILE A 115 -25.85 -27.21 -13.21
C ILE A 115 -25.77 -28.04 -14.50
N PRO A 116 -26.08 -27.47 -15.67
CA PRO A 116 -25.94 -28.18 -16.93
C PRO A 116 -24.49 -28.64 -17.11
N ASP A 117 -24.27 -29.89 -17.53
CA ASP A 117 -22.92 -30.49 -17.67
C ASP A 117 -21.96 -29.60 -18.49
N ASN A 118 -22.49 -28.89 -19.48
CA ASN A 118 -21.73 -27.94 -20.30
C ASN A 118 -21.27 -26.69 -19.53
N VAL A 119 -22.05 -26.19 -18.57
CA VAL A 119 -21.68 -25.04 -17.73
C VAL A 119 -20.68 -25.46 -16.66
N ALA A 120 -20.87 -26.62 -16.04
CA ALA A 120 -19.89 -27.22 -15.13
C ALA A 120 -18.56 -27.49 -15.83
N ALA A 121 -18.60 -28.09 -17.03
CA ALA A 121 -17.42 -28.34 -17.85
C ALA A 121 -16.76 -27.03 -18.30
N LEU A 122 -17.51 -26.01 -18.72
CA LEU A 122 -16.96 -24.73 -19.15
C LEU A 122 -16.29 -23.97 -17.98
N THR A 123 -16.93 -23.95 -16.81
CA THR A 123 -16.38 -23.28 -15.61
C THR A 123 -15.17 -24.02 -15.07
N GLY A 124 -15.22 -25.36 -15.06
CA GLY A 124 -14.09 -26.21 -14.70
C GLY A 124 -12.92 -26.04 -15.66
N ALA A 125 -13.18 -26.07 -16.98
CA ALA A 125 -12.17 -25.86 -18.01
C ALA A 125 -11.57 -24.45 -17.92
N PHE A 126 -12.38 -23.40 -17.77
CA PHE A 126 -11.88 -22.05 -17.60
C PHE A 126 -10.99 -21.91 -16.36
N THR A 127 -11.39 -22.52 -15.25
CA THR A 127 -10.59 -22.52 -14.02
C THR A 127 -9.26 -23.26 -14.22
N PHE A 128 -9.27 -24.43 -14.86
CA PHE A 128 -8.05 -25.23 -15.08
C PHE A 128 -7.11 -24.66 -16.14
N PHE A 129 -7.64 -24.10 -17.23
CA PHE A 129 -6.83 -23.62 -18.36
C PHE A 129 -6.47 -22.13 -18.27
N VAL A 130 -7.20 -21.34 -17.49
CA VAL A 130 -6.95 -19.89 -17.37
C VAL A 130 -6.52 -19.53 -15.95
N LEU A 131 -7.37 -19.80 -14.94
CA LEU A 131 -7.10 -19.32 -13.57
C LEU A 131 -5.95 -20.07 -12.91
N PHE A 132 -5.87 -21.39 -13.08
CA PHE A 132 -4.84 -22.24 -12.50
C PHE A 132 -3.41 -21.89 -12.98
N PRO A 133 -3.12 -21.75 -14.29
CA PRO A 133 -1.77 -21.34 -14.72
C PRO A 133 -1.43 -19.92 -14.29
N ILE A 134 -2.41 -19.00 -14.23
CA ILE A 134 -2.20 -17.65 -13.70
C ILE A 134 -1.83 -17.70 -12.22
N ALA A 135 -2.56 -18.46 -11.41
CA ALA A 135 -2.26 -18.65 -9.99
C ALA A 135 -0.87 -19.26 -9.76
N LEU A 136 -0.50 -20.27 -10.56
CA LEU A 136 0.85 -20.85 -10.56
C LEU A 136 1.92 -19.83 -10.93
N ALA A 137 1.68 -18.99 -11.94
CA ALA A 137 2.61 -17.93 -12.34
C ALA A 137 2.81 -16.89 -11.22
N PHE A 138 1.74 -16.47 -10.56
CA PHE A 138 1.81 -15.56 -9.41
C PHE A 138 2.54 -16.20 -8.22
N ALA A 139 2.22 -17.45 -7.88
CA ALA A 139 2.89 -18.19 -6.81
C ALA A 139 4.40 -18.34 -7.09
N ARG A 140 4.77 -18.70 -8.32
CA ARG A 140 6.17 -18.81 -8.75
C ARG A 140 6.89 -17.46 -8.72
N ASN A 141 6.22 -16.39 -9.12
CA ASN A 141 6.78 -15.04 -9.07
C ASN A 141 7.04 -14.59 -7.62
N LEU A 142 6.09 -14.85 -6.71
CA LEU A 142 6.24 -14.52 -5.29
C LEU A 142 7.40 -15.29 -4.66
N TRP A 143 7.54 -16.58 -4.98
CA TRP A 143 8.63 -17.41 -4.47
C TRP A 143 10.00 -16.95 -4.99
N LYS A 144 10.10 -16.66 -6.31
CA LYS A 144 11.35 -16.15 -6.91
C LYS A 144 11.76 -14.80 -6.32
N ARG A 145 10.81 -13.90 -6.07
CA ARG A 145 11.08 -12.58 -5.46
C ARG A 145 11.54 -12.72 -4.01
N GLY A 146 10.89 -13.59 -3.23
CA GLY A 146 11.29 -13.87 -1.85
C GLY A 146 12.67 -14.52 -1.72
N SER A 147 13.02 -15.45 -2.63
CA SER A 147 14.35 -16.08 -2.62
C SER A 147 15.47 -15.17 -3.08
N ALA A 148 15.22 -14.31 -4.08
CA ALA A 148 16.22 -13.38 -4.61
C ALA A 148 16.63 -12.33 -3.58
N VAL A 149 15.65 -11.69 -2.92
CA VAL A 149 15.89 -10.66 -1.89
C VAL A 149 16.67 -11.25 -0.70
N ARG A 150 16.32 -12.47 -0.26
CA ARG A 150 17.02 -13.15 0.83
C ARG A 150 18.47 -13.52 0.47
N HIS A 151 18.71 -13.95 -0.76
CA HIS A 151 20.06 -14.31 -1.21
C HIS A 151 20.95 -13.07 -1.32
N GLU A 152 20.41 -11.97 -1.84
CA GLU A 152 21.14 -10.70 -1.96
C GLU A 152 21.54 -10.14 -0.59
N ALA A 153 20.62 -10.14 0.39
CA ALA A 153 20.90 -9.69 1.75
C ALA A 153 22.04 -10.48 2.43
N LEU A 154 22.03 -11.82 2.29
CA LEU A 154 23.09 -12.68 2.84
C LEU A 154 24.43 -12.43 2.14
N SER A 155 24.43 -12.19 0.82
CA SER A 155 25.64 -11.90 0.06
C SER A 155 26.27 -10.56 0.46
N GLN A 156 25.47 -9.51 0.66
CA GLN A 156 25.96 -8.21 1.10
C GLN A 156 26.59 -8.27 2.49
N GLU A 157 25.96 -8.98 3.43
CA GLU A 157 26.51 -9.17 4.76
C GLU A 157 27.83 -9.95 4.74
N ALA A 158 27.94 -10.99 3.90
CA ALA A 158 29.18 -11.73 3.71
C ALA A 158 30.29 -10.84 3.15
N SER A 159 30.01 -10.02 2.14
CA SER A 159 30.98 -9.07 1.56
C SER A 159 31.48 -8.05 2.57
N GLN A 160 30.60 -7.46 3.38
CA GLN A 160 30.99 -6.52 4.44
C GLN A 160 31.88 -7.16 5.50
N ARG A 161 31.64 -8.42 5.85
CA ARG A 161 32.50 -9.16 6.79
C ARG A 161 33.88 -9.42 6.19
N LEU A 162 33.96 -9.76 4.90
CA LEU A 162 35.23 -9.94 4.20
C LEU A 162 36.02 -8.63 4.13
N GLU A 163 35.37 -7.51 3.82
CA GLU A 163 36.01 -6.19 3.78
C GLU A 163 36.59 -5.79 5.15
N ARG A 164 35.88 -6.07 6.25
CA ARG A 164 36.40 -5.83 7.61
C ARG A 164 37.57 -6.76 7.94
N LEU A 165 37.56 -7.99 7.45
CA LEU A 165 38.68 -8.91 7.62
C LEU A 165 39.89 -8.44 6.83
N GLU A 166 39.71 -7.96 5.60
CA GLU A 166 40.76 -7.38 4.76
C GLU A 166 41.41 -6.17 5.45
N GLN A 167 40.60 -5.20 5.92
CA GLN A 167 41.09 -4.05 6.68
C GLN A 167 41.81 -4.46 7.97
N GLY A 168 41.28 -5.46 8.68
CA GLY A 168 41.92 -6.01 9.87
C GLY A 168 43.28 -6.65 9.57
N VAL A 169 43.39 -7.37 8.45
CA VAL A 169 44.63 -7.98 7.98
C VAL A 169 45.65 -6.91 7.58
N GLU A 170 45.23 -5.87 6.85
CA GLU A 170 46.09 -4.73 6.49
C GLU A 170 46.62 -4.00 7.74
N ALA A 171 45.77 -3.76 8.73
CA ALA A 171 46.18 -3.15 9.99
C ALA A 171 47.18 -4.02 10.77
N ILE A 172 46.96 -5.34 10.79
CA ILE A 172 47.90 -6.29 11.40
C ILE A 172 49.25 -6.27 10.66
N ALA A 173 49.25 -6.18 9.34
CA ALA A 173 50.48 -6.12 8.56
C ALA A 173 51.34 -4.90 8.92
N ILE A 174 50.71 -3.71 9.02
CA ILE A 174 51.39 -2.47 9.44
C ILE A 174 51.88 -2.57 10.88
N GLU A 175 51.06 -3.12 11.78
CA GLU A 175 51.44 -3.24 13.18
C GLU A 175 52.62 -4.21 13.37
N ILE A 176 52.69 -5.30 12.60
CA ILE A 176 53.83 -6.23 12.60
C ILE A 176 55.10 -5.52 12.13
N GLU A 177 55.02 -4.73 11.07
CA GLU A 177 56.15 -3.93 10.58
C GLU A 177 56.65 -2.99 11.69
N ARG A 178 55.74 -2.21 12.29
CA ARG A 178 56.06 -1.27 13.38
C ARG A 178 56.63 -1.96 14.63
N VAL A 179 56.06 -3.10 15.04
CA VAL A 179 56.57 -3.90 16.18
C VAL A 179 57.96 -4.44 15.89
N SER A 180 58.20 -4.90 14.65
CA SER A 180 59.53 -5.36 14.24
C SER A 180 60.57 -4.23 14.28
N GLU A 181 60.18 -3.02 13.88
CA GLU A 181 61.04 -1.84 13.98
C GLU A 181 61.29 -1.42 15.43
N GLY A 182 60.27 -1.44 16.28
CA GLY A 182 60.39 -1.17 17.71
C GLY A 182 61.33 -2.14 18.41
N GLN A 183 61.20 -3.45 18.11
CA GLN A 183 62.11 -4.47 18.62
C GLN A 183 63.54 -4.27 18.11
N ARG A 184 63.73 -3.94 16.83
CA ARG A 184 65.04 -3.63 16.25
C ARG A 184 65.65 -2.37 16.86
N PHE A 185 64.84 -1.38 17.20
CA PHE A 185 65.28 -0.14 17.84
C PHE A 185 65.72 -0.39 19.29
N VAL A 186 64.95 -1.12 20.08
CA VAL A 186 65.32 -1.52 21.45
C VAL A 186 66.61 -2.35 21.44
N THR A 187 66.75 -3.28 20.50
CA THR A 187 67.98 -4.09 20.37
C THR A 187 69.19 -3.20 20.03
N ARG A 188 69.03 -2.23 19.11
CA ARG A 188 70.08 -1.25 18.81
C ARG A 188 70.44 -0.40 20.03
N LEU A 189 69.46 0.12 20.77
CA LEU A 189 69.69 0.87 22.01
C LEU A 189 70.41 0.06 23.08
N LEU A 190 70.03 -1.21 23.28
CA LEU A 190 70.73 -2.10 24.21
C LEU A 190 72.19 -2.35 23.78
N SER A 191 72.46 -2.39 22.46
CA SER A 191 73.82 -2.54 21.94
C SER A 191 74.66 -1.25 21.96
N GLU A 192 74.04 -0.08 21.78
CA GLU A 192 74.70 1.23 21.75
C GLU A 192 74.82 1.87 23.15
N GLY A 193 73.95 1.48 24.10
CA GLY A 193 73.89 1.97 25.48
C GLY A 193 75.00 1.51 26.43
N GLN A 194 76.05 0.85 25.91
CA GLN A 194 77.27 0.56 26.69
C GLN A 194 78.51 1.31 26.14
N PRO A 195 78.57 2.66 26.24
CA PRO A 195 79.84 3.36 26.17
C PRO A 195 80.68 2.97 27.40
N GLY A 196 81.85 2.39 27.14
CA GLY A 196 82.72 1.78 28.13
C GLY A 196 83.08 2.71 29.29
N ILE A 197 82.76 2.25 30.51
CA ILE A 197 83.38 2.75 31.74
C ILE A 197 84.85 2.32 31.70
N PRO A 198 85.85 3.23 31.75
CA PRO A 198 87.24 2.83 31.82
C PRO A 198 87.55 2.24 33.20
N LEU A 199 87.79 0.93 33.24
CA LEU A 199 88.22 0.20 34.42
C LEU A 199 89.68 0.54 34.76
N VAL A 200 89.89 1.39 35.76
CA VAL A 200 91.21 1.65 36.36
C VAL A 200 91.66 0.41 37.15
N HIS A 201 92.64 -0.30 36.61
CA HIS A 201 93.33 -1.42 37.28
C HIS A 201 94.17 -0.91 38.46
N ARG A 202 93.78 -1.27 39.70
CA ARG A 202 94.68 -1.20 40.86
C ARG A 202 95.15 -2.61 41.22
N LYS A 203 96.43 -2.88 40.94
CA LYS A 203 97.17 -4.12 41.23
C LYS A 203 97.11 -4.45 42.74
N ALA A 204 96.72 -5.68 43.09
CA ALA A 204 96.82 -6.22 44.43
C ALA A 204 98.26 -6.73 44.68
N GLN A 205 98.89 -6.27 45.76
CA GLN A 205 100.20 -6.74 46.22
C GLN A 205 99.99 -7.72 47.39
N PRO A 206 100.60 -8.93 47.38
CA PRO A 206 100.38 -9.93 48.41
C PRO A 206 101.20 -9.66 49.68
N ILE A 207 100.61 -10.02 50.83
CA ILE A 207 101.17 -9.93 52.18
C ILE A 207 102.04 -11.17 52.43
N GLY A 208 103.32 -10.95 52.79
CA GLY A 208 104.25 -11.98 53.25
C GLY A 208 104.90 -11.55 54.56
N SER A 209 104.64 -12.34 55.61
CA SER A 209 105.05 -12.20 57.02
C SER A 209 106.34 -12.98 57.34
N GLY A 210 107.10 -12.52 58.34
CA GLY A 210 108.20 -13.24 59.01
C GLY A 210 109.40 -12.31 59.23
N VAL A 211 109.58 -11.65 60.39
CA VAL A 211 110.00 -12.15 61.73
C VAL A 211 111.49 -12.54 61.80
N ASP A 212 112.09 -12.11 62.92
CA ASP A 212 113.44 -12.34 63.48
C ASP A 212 114.56 -11.39 63.00
N GLU A 213 115.45 -10.85 63.85
CA GLU A 213 115.85 -11.20 65.22
C GLU A 213 116.53 -10.01 65.91
N SER A 214 116.54 -10.05 67.23
CA SER A 214 117.11 -9.10 68.20
C SER A 214 118.64 -8.94 68.14
N ALA A 215 119.15 -7.74 68.43
CA ALA A 215 120.35 -7.45 69.23
C ALA A 215 120.37 -5.98 69.65
#